data_AF-A0A9P9YGX9-F1
#
_entry.id   AF-A0A9P9YGX9-F1
#
_cell.length_a   1.000
_cell.length_b   1.000
_cell.length_c   1.000
_cell.angle_alpha   90.00
_cell.angle_beta   90.00
_cell.angle_gamma   90.00
#
_symmetry.space_group_name_H-M   'P 1'
#
loop_
_entity.id
_entity.type
_entity.pdbx_description
1 polymer ?
#
loop_
_entity_poly.entity_id
_entity_poly.type
_entity_poly.pdbx_seq_one_letter_code
_entity_poly.pdbx_strand_id
1 'polypeptide(L)' 'MSAEDEKLEEFLKENECEDIREYLKDAQIRYSDLKYIITEKNLREAVPPLGPRLRFREKLLSWRKAEV' A
#
# COMPACT_ATOMS: atom_id res chain seq x y z
N MET A 1 -1.40 17.13 -8.15
CA MET A 1 -1.39 15.74 -7.67
C MET A 1 -1.86 14.89 -8.84
N SER A 2 -1.29 13.70 -9.08
CA SER A 2 -1.80 12.83 -10.14
C SER A 2 -3.03 12.05 -9.65
N ALA A 3 -3.88 11.59 -10.56
CA ALA A 3 -5.04 10.75 -10.21
C ALA A 3 -4.62 9.44 -9.50
N GLU A 4 -3.40 8.95 -9.74
CA GLU A 4 -2.84 7.79 -9.03
C GLU A 4 -2.45 8.14 -7.59
N ASP A 5 -1.89 9.33 -7.36
CA ASP A 5 -1.54 9.80 -6.02
C ASP A 5 -2.80 10.02 -5.17
N GLU A 6 -3.85 10.59 -5.78
CA GLU A 6 -5.16 10.79 -5.12
C GLU A 6 -5.78 9.47 -4.67
N LYS A 7 -5.85 8.48 -5.56
CA LYS A 7 -6.37 7.14 -5.23
C LYS A 7 -5.53 6.43 -4.17
N LEU A 8 -4.21 6.57 -4.24
CA LEU A 8 -3.32 5.99 -3.24
C LEU A 8 -3.57 6.64 -1.87
N GLU A 9 -3.71 7.96 -1.83
CA GLU A 9 -3.98 8.70 -0.59
C GLU A 9 -5.34 8.35 0.01
N GLU A 10 -6.39 8.26 -0.82
CA GLU A 10 -7.71 7.79 -0.42
C GLU A 10 -7.65 6.36 0.14
N PHE A 11 -6.97 5.44 -0.56
CA PHE A 11 -6.83 4.06 -0.11
C PHE A 11 -6.13 3.94 1.24
N LEU A 12 -5.04 4.70 1.44
CA LEU A 12 -4.30 4.69 2.70
C LEU A 12 -5.16 5.25 3.84
N LYS A 13 -5.94 6.30 3.57
CA LYS A 13 -6.85 6.90 4.56
C LYS A 13 -8.00 5.97 4.95
N GLU A 14 -8.64 5.31 3.99
CA GLU A 14 -9.71 4.34 4.24
C GLU A 14 -9.24 3.13 5.05
N ASN A 15 -7.94 2.80 4.95
CA ASN A 15 -7.34 1.64 5.59
C ASN A 15 -6.47 1.97 6.81
N GLU A 16 -6.47 3.23 7.27
CA GLU A 16 -5.69 3.71 8.43
C GLU A 16 -4.18 3.40 8.31
N CYS A 17 -3.63 3.66 7.11
CA CYS A 17 -2.24 3.38 6.73
C CYS A 17 -1.53 4.62 6.16
N GLU A 18 -1.95 5.84 6.52
CA GLU A 18 -1.32 7.07 6.05
C GLU A 18 0.15 7.19 6.49
N ASP A 19 0.52 6.50 7.58
CA ASP A 19 1.88 6.46 8.12
C ASP A 19 2.92 5.85 7.17
N ILE A 20 2.49 5.09 6.16
CA ILE A 20 3.39 4.47 5.18
C ILE A 20 3.49 5.20 3.84
N ARG A 21 2.77 6.32 3.67
CA ARG A 21 2.71 7.07 2.41
C ARG A 21 4.08 7.42 1.85
N GLU A 22 4.97 7.95 2.69
CA GLU A 22 6.31 8.35 2.23
C GLU A 22 7.17 7.13 1.85
N TYR A 23 7.00 5.97 2.50
CA TYR A 23 7.71 4.74 2.08
C TYR A 23 7.26 4.27 0.70
N LEU A 24 5.95 4.26 0.44
CA LEU A 24 5.41 3.87 -0.87
C LEU A 24 5.87 4.83 -1.97
N LYS A 25 5.91 6.13 -1.68
CA LYS A 25 6.39 7.17 -2.59
C LYS A 25 7.88 7.03 -2.89
N ASP A 26 8.71 6.80 -1.87
CA ASP A 26 10.16 6.56 -2.02
C ASP A 26 10.44 5.29 -2.84
N ALA A 27 9.60 4.27 -2.68
CA ALA A 27 9.63 3.04 -3.46
C ALA A 27 8.95 3.16 -4.84
N GLN A 28 8.48 4.35 -5.22
CA GLN A 28 7.79 4.64 -6.49
C GLN A 28 6.56 3.74 -6.75
N ILE A 29 5.89 3.30 -5.68
CA ILE A 29 4.67 2.50 -5.75
C ILE A 29 3.48 3.43 -5.98
N ARG A 30 2.71 3.17 -7.04
CA ARG A 30 1.46 3.85 -7.34
C ARG A 30 0.26 2.99 -6.95
N TYR A 31 -0.92 3.58 -6.95
CA TYR A 31 -2.17 2.87 -6.67
C TYR A 31 -2.34 1.62 -7.55
N SER A 32 -2.06 1.72 -8.85
CA SER A 32 -2.15 0.60 -9.78
C SER A 32 -1.22 -0.58 -9.46
N ASP A 33 -0.14 -0.33 -8.72
CA ASP A 33 0.88 -1.31 -8.38
C ASP A 33 0.51 -2.14 -7.15
N LEU A 34 -0.43 -1.66 -6.31
CA LEU A 34 -0.86 -2.28 -5.06
C LEU A 34 -1.31 -3.74 -5.21
N LYS A 35 -2.00 -4.06 -6.31
CA LYS A 35 -2.46 -5.43 -6.63
C LYS A 35 -1.32 -6.42 -6.90
N TYR A 36 -0.12 -5.94 -7.20
CA TYR A 36 1.03 -6.76 -7.57
C TYR A 36 2.08 -6.89 -6.46
N ILE A 37 2.11 -5.95 -5.51
CA ILE A 37 3.16 -5.90 -4.47
C ILE A 37 2.87 -6.76 -3.23
N ILE A 38 1.88 -7.63 -3.25
CA ILE A 38 1.36 -8.36 -2.07
C ILE A 38 2.35 -9.38 -1.46
N THR A 39 3.45 -9.69 -2.15
CA THR A 39 4.46 -10.63 -1.64
C THR A 39 5.24 -10.01 -0.47
N GLU A 40 5.65 -10.84 0.48
CA GLU A 40 6.43 -10.37 1.64
C GLU A 40 7.72 -9.65 1.22
N LYS A 41 8.37 -10.14 0.15
CA LYS A 41 9.59 -9.53 -0.40
C LYS A 41 9.31 -8.11 -0.90
N ASN A 42 8.30 -7.94 -1.76
CA ASN A 42 7.97 -6.65 -2.34
C ASN A 42 7.49 -5.65 -1.26
N LEU A 43 6.68 -6.11 -0.31
CA LEU A 43 6.26 -5.27 0.82
C LEU A 43 7.41 -4.90 1.75
N ARG A 44 8.42 -5.77 1.92
CA ARG A 44 9.61 -5.44 2.70
C ARG A 44 10.42 -4.32 2.07
N GLU A 45 10.53 -4.35 0.74
CA GLU A 45 11.25 -3.34 -0.03
C GLU A 45 10.48 -2.02 -0.05
N ALA A 46 9.15 -2.07 -0.19
CA ALA A 46 8.30 -0.88 -0.24
C ALA A 46 7.96 -0.27 1.13
N VAL A 47 7.86 -1.08 2.19
CA VAL A 47 7.53 -0.65 3.56
C VAL A 47 8.47 -1.38 4.54
N PRO A 48 9.68 -0.84 4.81
CA PRO A 48 10.68 -1.53 5.62
C PRO A 48 10.25 -1.86 7.07
N PRO A 49 9.53 -0.98 7.80
CA PRO A 49 9.14 -1.27 9.19
C PRO A 49 8.16 -2.44 9.31
N LEU A 50 8.49 -3.42 10.17
CA LEU A 50 7.70 -4.64 10.32
C LEU A 50 6.23 -4.38 10.71
N GLY A 51 5.98 -3.53 11.70
CA GLY A 51 4.63 -3.25 12.19
C GLY A 51 3.70 -2.68 11.12
N PRO A 52 4.00 -1.50 10.55
CA PRO A 52 3.25 -0.91 9.45
C PRO A 52 3.10 -1.83 8.24
N ARG A 53 4.18 -2.56 7.89
CA ARG A 53 4.14 -3.55 6.79
C ARG A 53 3.12 -4.66 7.00
N LEU A 54 3.05 -5.23 8.21
CA LEU A 54 2.10 -6.29 8.52
C LEU A 54 0.66 -5.78 8.44
N ARG A 55 0.38 -4.62 9.05
CA ARG A 55 -0.95 -4.00 8.99
C ARG A 55 -1.36 -3.71 7.54
N PHE A 56 -0.47 -3.10 6.76
CA PHE A 56 -0.74 -2.79 5.36
C PHE A 56 -0.98 -4.04 4.51
N ARG A 57 -0.21 -5.11 4.75
CA ARG A 57 -0.41 -6.40 4.07
C ARG A 57 -1.81 -6.98 4.30
N GLU A 58 -2.30 -6.93 5.54
CA GLU A 58 -3.64 -7.42 5.89
C GLU A 58 -4.74 -6.63 5.17
N LYS A 59 -4.59 -5.30 5.11
CA LYS A 59 -5.51 -4.41 4.39
C LYS A 59 -5.49 -4.66 2.88
N LEU A 60 -4.29 -4.76 2.28
CA LEU A 60 -4.13 -5.11 0.86
C LEU A 60 -4.75 -6.47 0.50
N LEU A 61 -4.56 -7.48 1.34
CA LEU A 61 -5.15 -8.80 1.13
C LEU A 61 -6.68 -8.78 1.21
N SER A 62 -7.23 -7.96 2.10
CA SER A 62 -8.68 -7.80 2.27
C SER A 62 -9.29 -7.03 1.10
N TRP A 63 -8.66 -5.94 0.68
CA TRP A 63 -9.05 -5.17 -0.50
C TRP A 63 -9.07 -6.03 -1.77
N ARG A 64 -8.01 -6.81 -2.03
CA ARG A 64 -7.96 -7.71 -3.19
C ARG A 64 -9.06 -8.77 -3.18
N LYS A 65 -9.50 -9.24 -2.01
CA LYS A 65 -10.60 -10.21 -1.90
C LYS A 65 -11.97 -9.59 -2.19
N ALA A 66 -12.14 -8.29 -1.96
CA ALA A 66 -13.38 -7.57 -2.24
C ALA A 66 -13.55 -7.19 -3.71
N GLU A 67 -12.45 -7.15 -4.49
CA GLU A 67 -12.48 -6.94 -5.94
C GLU A 67 -12.78 -8.22 -6.76
N VAL A 68 -12.93 -9.38 -6.11
CA VAL A 68 -13.24 -10.70 -6.74
C VAL A 68 -14.69 -11.09 -6.51
#